data_AF-A0A7Y4SXW8-F1
#
_entry.id   AF-A0A7Y4SXW8-F1
#
_cell.length_a   1.000
_cell.length_b   1.000
_cell.length_c   1.000
_cell.angle_alpha   90.00
_cell.angle_beta   90.00
_cell.angle_gamma   90.00
#
_symmetry.space_group_name_H-M   'P 1'
#
loop_
_entity.id
_entity.type
_entity.pdbx_description
1 polymer ?
#
loop_
_entity_poly.entity_id
_entity_poly.type
_entity_poly.pdbx_seq_one_letter_code
_entity_poly.pdbx_strand_id
1 'polypeptide(L)'
;MTAASESASAGPSSDVQTLVRRMAGKPASEVLARISNGDLLKLYPLCAQRIRDTYFVLDPDRVFERALAMVAVGIEVEAESCLRPEWLVGAIDRAIERTLDHDREEERAGLPPENPEEHFRLFVEAFFIEPPLARLSAVRLNGLEERVRKGFQLLIVEGRPLEECLELGLGPPERLQLDILLALEAIGLIDENGFGGAEGKGKKGKEAQP
;
A
#
# COMPACT_ATOMS: atom_id res chain seq x y z
N MET A 1 -31.57 -11.14 2.52
CA MET A 1 -31.40 -10.76 1.10
C MET A 1 -29.91 -10.74 0.85
N THR A 2 -29.40 -11.76 0.18
CA THR A 2 -27.97 -12.04 0.00
C THR A 2 -27.48 -11.31 -1.24
N ALA A 3 -26.89 -10.13 -1.05
CA ALA A 3 -26.02 -9.52 -2.06
C ALA A 3 -24.58 -9.97 -1.75
N ALA A 4 -24.26 -11.21 -2.12
CA ALA A 4 -22.87 -11.57 -2.33
C ALA A 4 -22.41 -10.75 -3.53
N SER A 5 -21.69 -9.66 -3.25
CA SER A 5 -20.95 -8.95 -4.29
C SER A 5 -19.87 -9.91 -4.77
N GLU A 6 -20.17 -10.69 -5.80
CA GLU A 6 -19.17 -11.25 -6.69
C GLU A 6 -18.37 -10.06 -7.24
N SER A 7 -17.30 -9.68 -6.53
CA SER A 7 -16.17 -9.02 -7.14
C SER A 7 -15.59 -10.03 -8.11
N ALA A 8 -16.22 -10.15 -9.28
CA ALA A 8 -15.66 -10.85 -10.41
C ALA A 8 -14.28 -10.25 -10.61
N SER A 9 -13.24 -10.99 -10.24
CA SER A 9 -11.86 -10.64 -10.55
C SER A 9 -11.81 -10.57 -12.07
N ALA A 10 -11.96 -9.36 -12.61
CA ALA A 10 -11.96 -9.14 -14.05
C ALA A 10 -10.55 -9.50 -14.52
N GLY A 11 -10.41 -10.75 -14.97
CA GLY A 11 -9.17 -11.22 -15.56
C GLY A 11 -8.78 -10.29 -16.71
N PRO A 12 -7.48 -10.20 -17.05
CA PRO A 12 -7.03 -9.37 -18.15
C PRO A 12 -7.84 -9.64 -19.41
N SER A 13 -8.32 -8.56 -20.06
CA SER A 13 -9.08 -8.62 -21.30
C SER A 13 -8.36 -9.48 -22.36
N SER A 14 -9.12 -10.10 -23.26
CA SER A 14 -8.58 -10.80 -24.44
C SER A 14 -7.55 -9.95 -25.23
N ASP A 15 -7.68 -8.62 -25.18
CA ASP A 15 -6.74 -7.69 -25.79
C ASP A 15 -5.37 -7.69 -25.11
N VAL A 16 -5.34 -7.75 -23.77
CA VAL A 16 -4.10 -7.78 -22.97
C VAL A 16 -3.31 -9.05 -23.28
N GLN A 17 -3.97 -10.21 -23.33
CA GLN A 17 -3.31 -11.48 -23.69
C GLN A 17 -2.73 -11.45 -25.11
N THR A 18 -3.45 -10.82 -26.05
CA THR A 18 -2.96 -10.65 -27.43
C THR A 18 -1.71 -9.77 -27.47
N LEU A 19 -1.67 -8.70 -26.67
CA LEU A 19 -0.50 -7.83 -26.55
C LEU A 19 0.68 -8.56 -25.93
N VAL A 20 0.48 -9.27 -24.82
CA VAL A 20 1.53 -10.07 -24.17
C VAL A 20 2.10 -11.11 -25.13
N ARG A 21 1.25 -11.84 -25.87
CA ARG A 21 1.68 -12.80 -26.89
C ARG A 21 2.52 -12.17 -28.00
N ARG A 22 2.22 -10.93 -28.42
CA ARG A 22 3.02 -10.21 -29.43
C ARG A 22 4.39 -9.75 -28.91
N MET A 23 4.54 -9.65 -27.60
CA MET A 23 5.78 -9.25 -26.92
C MET A 23 6.60 -10.46 -26.43
N ALA A 24 6.01 -11.65 -26.39
CA ALA A 24 6.71 -12.87 -25.99
C ALA A 24 7.96 -13.12 -26.86
N GLY A 25 9.09 -13.42 -26.20
CA GLY A 25 10.38 -13.64 -26.86
C GLY A 25 11.11 -12.36 -27.28
N LYS A 26 10.60 -11.18 -26.92
CA LYS A 26 11.32 -9.91 -27.09
C LYS A 26 12.19 -9.60 -25.86
N PRO A 27 13.31 -8.88 -26.02
CA PRO A 27 14.13 -8.43 -24.90
C PRO A 27 13.33 -7.53 -23.95
N ALA A 28 13.56 -7.63 -22.64
CA ALA A 28 12.84 -6.86 -21.62
C ALA A 28 12.96 -5.34 -21.85
N SER A 29 14.08 -4.85 -22.38
CA SER A 29 14.22 -3.42 -22.72
C SER A 29 13.25 -2.97 -23.83
N GLU A 30 13.05 -3.79 -24.86
CA GLU A 30 12.07 -3.54 -25.93
C GLU A 30 10.64 -3.63 -25.39
N VAL A 31 10.36 -4.64 -24.57
CA VAL A 31 9.05 -4.81 -23.91
C VAL A 31 8.75 -3.62 -23.02
N LEU A 32 9.68 -3.23 -22.14
CA LEU A 32 9.53 -2.11 -21.21
C LEU A 32 9.24 -0.81 -21.94
N ALA A 33 10.05 -0.47 -22.96
CA ALA A 33 9.86 0.73 -23.77
C ALA A 33 8.47 0.78 -24.44
N ARG A 34 7.92 -0.39 -24.77
CA ARG A 34 6.60 -0.51 -25.37
C ARG A 34 5.47 -0.37 -24.35
N ILE A 35 5.57 -1.02 -23.20
CA ILE A 35 4.50 -1.02 -22.18
C ILE A 35 4.47 0.28 -21.36
N SER A 36 5.61 0.97 -21.19
CA SER A 36 5.68 2.26 -20.51
C SER A 36 5.04 3.39 -21.33
N ASN A 37 4.96 3.25 -22.65
CA ASN A 37 4.32 4.24 -23.51
C ASN A 37 2.79 4.08 -23.51
N GLY A 38 2.12 4.79 -22.59
CA GLY A 38 0.66 4.88 -22.54
C GLY A 38 -0.03 3.71 -21.84
N ASP A 39 0.69 2.96 -21.00
CA ASP A 39 0.17 1.86 -20.18
C ASP A 39 -0.69 0.86 -20.97
N LEU A 40 -0.09 0.25 -22.00
CA LEU A 40 -0.79 -0.64 -22.93
C LEU A 40 -1.49 -1.82 -22.26
N LEU A 41 -0.97 -2.28 -21.12
CA LEU A 41 -1.51 -3.42 -20.38
C LEU A 41 -2.44 -2.99 -19.24
N LYS A 42 -2.70 -1.68 -19.09
CA LYS A 42 -3.49 -1.09 -18.00
C LYS A 42 -2.96 -1.47 -16.62
N LEU A 43 -1.64 -1.57 -16.46
CA LEU A 43 -0.99 -1.92 -15.21
C LEU A 43 -1.24 -0.88 -14.13
N TYR A 44 -1.32 0.41 -14.46
CA TYR A 44 -1.52 1.46 -13.47
C TYR A 44 -2.85 1.30 -12.71
N PRO A 45 -4.02 1.25 -13.38
CA PRO A 45 -5.29 1.03 -12.68
C PRO A 45 -5.36 -0.35 -12.01
N LEU A 46 -4.68 -1.37 -12.55
CA LEU A 46 -4.60 -2.68 -11.90
C LEU A 46 -3.78 -2.64 -10.61
N CYS A 47 -2.64 -1.95 -10.58
CA CYS A 47 -1.84 -1.73 -9.37
C CYS A 47 -2.65 -0.95 -8.33
N ALA A 48 -3.27 0.15 -8.73
CA ALA A 48 -4.10 0.96 -7.83
C ALA A 48 -5.31 0.20 -7.28
N GLN A 49 -5.95 -0.67 -8.08
CA GLN A 49 -6.99 -1.56 -7.60
C GLN A 49 -6.43 -2.60 -6.62
N ARG A 50 -5.30 -3.23 -6.97
CA ARG A 50 -4.71 -4.30 -6.15
C ARG A 50 -4.22 -3.79 -4.79
N ILE A 51 -3.64 -2.59 -4.73
CA ILE A 51 -3.27 -1.92 -3.47
C ILE A 51 -4.50 -1.69 -2.59
N ARG A 52 -5.61 -1.22 -3.18
CA ARG A 52 -6.88 -1.05 -2.47
C ARG A 52 -7.46 -2.37 -1.95
N ASP A 53 -7.43 -3.42 -2.77
CA ASP A 53 -7.96 -4.74 -2.40
C ASP A 53 -7.15 -5.43 -1.28
N THR A 54 -5.88 -5.06 -1.13
CA THR A 54 -4.96 -5.63 -0.11
C THR A 54 -4.77 -4.71 1.10
N TYR A 55 -5.42 -3.54 1.06
CA TYR A 55 -5.42 -2.52 2.10
C TYR A 55 -4.00 -2.06 2.50
N PHE A 56 -3.07 -2.05 1.56
CA PHE A 56 -1.75 -1.45 1.78
C PHE A 56 -1.80 0.06 1.55
N VAL A 57 -1.05 0.81 2.34
CA VAL A 57 -0.79 2.22 2.09
C VAL A 57 0.53 2.31 1.33
N LEU A 58 0.42 2.37 0.01
CA LEU A 58 1.55 2.50 -0.92
C LEU A 58 1.21 3.54 -1.97
N ASP A 59 2.24 4.22 -2.44
CA ASP A 59 2.14 5.05 -3.63
C ASP A 59 1.96 4.16 -4.89
N PRO A 60 0.84 4.31 -5.64
CA PRO A 60 0.62 3.57 -6.87
C PRO A 60 1.71 3.78 -7.92
N ASP A 61 2.33 4.95 -7.99
CA ASP A 61 3.37 5.25 -8.99
C ASP A 61 4.62 4.37 -8.76
N ARG A 62 5.07 4.27 -7.50
CA ARG A 62 6.22 3.42 -7.11
C ARG A 62 5.98 1.93 -7.38
N VAL A 63 4.74 1.46 -7.20
CA VAL A 63 4.35 0.07 -7.50
C VAL A 63 4.26 -0.14 -9.00
N PHE A 64 3.69 0.81 -9.75
CA PHE A 64 3.57 0.75 -11.21
C PHE A 64 4.93 0.68 -11.91
N GLU A 65 5.90 1.51 -11.51
CA GLU A 65 7.26 1.45 -12.06
C GLU A 65 7.92 0.07 -11.87
N ARG A 66 7.77 -0.51 -10.68
CA ARG A 66 8.26 -1.86 -10.38
C ARG A 66 7.50 -2.92 -11.16
N ALA A 67 6.18 -2.78 -11.29
CA ALA A 67 5.35 -3.70 -12.06
C ALA A 67 5.74 -3.69 -13.55
N LEU A 68 6.02 -2.52 -14.14
CA LEU A 68 6.53 -2.42 -15.50
C LEU A 68 7.82 -3.22 -15.69
N ALA A 69 8.79 -3.02 -14.80
CA ALA A 69 10.06 -3.74 -14.86
C ALA A 69 9.87 -5.26 -14.71
N MET A 70 9.04 -5.69 -13.75
CA MET A 70 8.75 -7.11 -13.51
C MET A 70 8.03 -7.76 -14.68
N VAL A 71 7.05 -7.08 -15.27
CA VAL A 71 6.31 -7.60 -16.42
C VAL A 71 7.23 -7.69 -17.64
N ALA A 72 8.09 -6.70 -17.87
CA ALA A 72 9.04 -6.72 -18.97
C ALA A 72 10.03 -7.89 -18.87
N VAL A 73 10.67 -8.05 -17.71
CA VAL A 73 11.58 -9.19 -17.44
C VAL A 73 10.83 -10.52 -17.48
N GLY A 74 9.64 -10.56 -16.90
CA GLY A 74 8.84 -11.78 -16.86
C GLY A 74 8.34 -12.23 -18.24
N ILE A 75 8.03 -11.31 -19.16
CA ILE A 75 7.70 -11.66 -20.56
C ILE A 75 8.89 -12.27 -21.29
N GLU A 76 10.11 -11.77 -21.03
CA GLU A 76 11.34 -12.33 -21.60
C GLU A 76 11.64 -13.73 -21.08
N VAL A 77 11.55 -13.92 -19.75
CA VAL A 77 12.00 -15.15 -19.07
C VAL A 77 10.91 -16.24 -19.01
N GLU A 78 9.63 -15.86 -18.91
CA GLU A 78 8.51 -16.76 -18.60
C GLU A 78 7.50 -16.85 -19.76
N ALA A 79 7.99 -16.93 -21.01
CA ALA A 79 7.20 -16.74 -22.24
C ALA A 79 5.89 -17.55 -22.34
N GLU A 80 5.80 -18.75 -21.76
CA GLU A 80 4.56 -19.55 -21.76
C GLU A 80 3.65 -19.22 -20.56
N SER A 81 4.23 -18.97 -19.38
CA SER A 81 3.46 -18.68 -18.16
C SER A 81 2.81 -17.31 -18.20
N CYS A 82 3.42 -16.34 -18.89
CA CYS A 82 2.93 -14.98 -19.00
C CYS A 82 1.62 -14.83 -19.79
N LEU A 83 1.21 -15.88 -20.50
CA LEU A 83 -0.05 -15.93 -21.23
C LEU A 83 -1.27 -16.21 -20.32
N ARG A 84 -1.03 -16.66 -19.08
CA ARG A 84 -2.11 -16.99 -18.15
C ARG A 84 -2.69 -15.70 -17.52
N PRO A 85 -4.02 -15.58 -17.40
CA PRO A 85 -4.64 -14.38 -16.83
C PRO A 85 -4.12 -13.99 -15.44
N GLU A 86 -3.89 -14.98 -14.58
CA GLU A 86 -3.43 -14.80 -13.20
C GLU A 86 -1.95 -14.36 -13.11
N TRP A 87 -1.17 -14.54 -14.17
CA TRP A 87 0.25 -14.21 -14.15
C TRP A 87 0.50 -12.71 -13.97
N LEU A 88 -0.29 -11.88 -14.65
CA LEU A 88 -0.17 -10.43 -14.57
C LEU A 88 -0.46 -9.92 -13.15
N VAL A 89 -1.49 -10.48 -12.51
CA VAL A 89 -1.82 -10.20 -11.11
C VAL A 89 -0.68 -10.63 -10.20
N GLY A 90 -0.12 -11.83 -10.41
CA GLY A 90 1.05 -12.29 -9.66
C GLY A 90 2.29 -11.41 -9.84
N ALA A 91 2.49 -10.79 -11.01
CA ALA A 91 3.57 -9.84 -11.22
C ALA A 91 3.35 -8.52 -10.45
N ILE A 92 2.10 -8.05 -10.38
CA ILE A 92 1.72 -6.88 -9.57
C ILE A 92 1.90 -7.18 -8.07
N ASP A 93 1.49 -8.36 -7.62
CA ASP A 93 1.66 -8.78 -6.22
C ASP A 93 3.14 -8.79 -5.82
N ARG A 94 4.02 -9.33 -6.68
CA ARG A 94 5.47 -9.26 -6.46
C ARG A 94 5.98 -7.82 -6.45
N ALA A 95 5.43 -6.94 -7.28
CA ALA A 95 5.83 -5.53 -7.30
C ALA A 95 5.46 -4.81 -5.99
N ILE A 96 4.26 -5.08 -5.45
CA ILE A 96 3.82 -4.61 -4.14
C ILE A 96 4.76 -5.12 -3.05
N GLU A 97 5.04 -6.42 -3.01
CA GLU A 97 5.96 -7.03 -2.04
C GLU A 97 7.35 -6.39 -2.09
N ARG A 98 7.90 -6.17 -3.30
CA ARG A 98 9.20 -5.51 -3.45
C ARG A 98 9.19 -4.05 -2.99
N THR A 99 8.10 -3.31 -3.18
CA THR A 99 8.00 -1.95 -2.63
C THR A 99 7.99 -1.98 -1.10
N LEU A 100 7.21 -2.89 -0.51
CA LEU A 100 7.14 -3.05 0.95
C LEU A 100 8.49 -3.44 1.56
N ASP A 101 9.19 -4.40 0.94
CA ASP A 101 10.50 -4.85 1.41
C ASP A 101 11.55 -3.76 1.29
N HIS A 102 11.54 -3.00 0.19
CA HIS A 102 12.42 -1.86 0.01
C HIS A 102 12.19 -0.79 1.09
N ASP A 103 10.94 -0.41 1.37
CA ASP A 103 10.62 0.55 2.45
C ASP A 103 11.11 0.06 3.82
N ARG A 104 10.95 -1.24 4.11
CA ARG A 104 11.45 -1.86 5.36
C ARG A 104 12.98 -1.85 5.44
N GLU A 105 13.66 -2.13 4.33
CA GLU A 105 15.11 -2.15 4.25
C GLU A 105 15.71 -0.77 4.45
N GLU A 106 15.19 0.25 3.78
CA GLU A 106 15.65 1.63 3.94
C GLU A 106 15.39 2.17 5.34
N GLU A 107 14.23 1.87 5.92
CA GLU A 107 13.90 2.25 7.28
C GLU A 107 14.85 1.57 8.29
N ARG A 108 15.12 0.28 8.12
CA ARG A 108 16.11 -0.45 8.94
C ARG A 108 17.52 0.12 8.79
N ALA A 109 17.87 0.59 7.59
CA ALA A 109 19.16 1.22 7.32
C ALA A 109 19.26 2.66 7.83
N GLY A 110 18.16 3.26 8.30
CA GLY A 110 18.12 4.64 8.79
C GLY A 110 18.34 5.68 7.68
N LEU A 111 18.03 5.32 6.42
CA LEU A 111 18.10 6.26 5.30
C LEU A 111 16.95 7.26 5.42
N PRO A 112 17.10 8.54 5.03
CA PRO A 112 15.94 9.44 4.96
C PRO A 112 14.97 8.98 3.85
N PRO A 113 13.65 9.19 3.99
CA PRO A 113 12.72 8.93 2.90
C PRO A 113 12.93 9.92 1.76
N GLU A 114 12.94 9.42 0.53
CA GLU A 114 12.91 10.26 -0.68
C GLU A 114 11.50 10.80 -0.90
N ASN A 115 11.35 12.10 -1.17
CA ASN A 115 10.08 12.78 -1.46
C ASN A 115 8.89 12.33 -0.57
N PRO A 116 9.00 12.42 0.77
CA PRO A 116 7.99 11.86 1.67
C PRO A 116 6.58 12.44 1.50
N GLU A 117 6.49 13.70 1.07
CA GLU A 117 5.22 14.40 0.80
C GLU A 117 4.45 13.79 -0.39
N GLU A 118 5.17 13.21 -1.36
CA GLU A 118 4.59 12.56 -2.53
C GLU A 118 4.23 11.10 -2.21
N HIS A 119 5.21 10.33 -1.74
CA HIS A 119 5.07 8.88 -1.58
C HIS A 119 4.28 8.46 -0.33
N PHE A 120 4.20 9.33 0.68
CA PHE A 120 3.52 9.05 1.94
C PHE A 120 2.48 10.13 2.28
N ARG A 121 1.89 10.73 1.24
CA ARG A 121 0.95 11.86 1.35
C ARG A 121 -0.19 11.63 2.35
N LEU A 122 -0.72 10.40 2.44
CA LEU A 122 -1.76 10.07 3.43
C LEU A 122 -1.29 10.40 4.85
N PHE A 123 -0.07 10.01 5.22
CA PHE A 123 0.47 10.25 6.55
C PHE A 123 0.82 11.71 6.77
N VAL A 124 1.45 12.34 5.78
CA VAL A 124 1.92 13.73 5.89
C VAL A 124 0.74 14.72 5.90
N GLU A 125 -0.16 14.62 4.93
CA GLU A 125 -1.24 15.61 4.76
C GLU A 125 -2.48 15.30 5.61
N ALA A 126 -2.89 14.03 5.70
CA ALA A 126 -4.14 13.69 6.40
C ALA A 126 -3.93 13.47 7.90
N PHE A 127 -2.78 12.91 8.29
CA PHE A 127 -2.47 12.60 9.69
C PHE A 127 -1.43 13.55 10.32
N PHE A 128 -0.94 14.54 9.57
CA PHE A 128 0.05 15.53 10.04
C PHE A 128 1.31 14.89 10.63
N ILE A 129 1.68 13.70 10.13
CA ILE A 129 2.92 13.03 10.52
C ILE A 129 4.08 13.78 9.87
N GLU A 130 5.11 14.08 10.66
CA GLU A 130 6.30 14.76 10.14
C GLU A 130 6.90 13.96 8.97
N PRO A 131 7.27 14.60 7.84
CA PRO A 131 7.74 13.89 6.66
C PRO A 131 8.88 12.86 6.91
N PRO A 132 9.86 13.12 7.80
CA PRO A 132 10.87 12.12 8.16
C PRO A 132 10.34 10.85 8.82
N LEU A 133 9.15 10.88 9.43
CA LEU A 133 8.51 9.76 10.13
C LEU A 133 7.45 9.04 9.28
N ALA A 134 7.13 9.58 8.09
CA ALA A 134 6.04 9.08 7.28
C ALA A 134 6.30 7.65 6.77
N ARG A 135 7.53 7.33 6.34
CA ARG A 135 7.89 5.96 5.92
C ARG A 135 7.84 4.96 7.08
N LEU A 136 8.33 5.33 8.26
CA LEU A 136 8.24 4.48 9.45
C LEU A 136 6.78 4.12 9.78
N SER A 137 5.89 5.11 9.71
CA SER A 137 4.45 4.94 9.95
C SER A 137 3.83 4.00 8.90
N ALA A 138 4.17 4.20 7.62
CA ALA A 138 3.74 3.33 6.53
C ALA A 138 4.21 1.89 6.72
N VAL A 139 5.50 1.69 7.04
CA VAL A 139 6.11 0.37 7.26
C VAL A 139 5.42 -0.37 8.41
N ARG A 140 5.17 0.32 9.53
CA ARG A 140 4.51 -0.27 10.70
C ARG A 140 3.06 -0.66 10.38
N LEU A 141 2.28 0.24 9.80
CA LEU A 141 0.88 -0.04 9.43
C LEU A 141 0.79 -1.20 8.42
N ASN A 142 1.61 -1.17 7.37
CA ASN A 142 1.64 -2.22 6.35
C ASN A 142 2.13 -3.58 6.90
N GLY A 143 2.81 -3.60 8.05
CA GLY A 143 3.23 -4.80 8.76
C GLY A 143 2.14 -5.45 9.63
N LEU A 144 1.02 -4.77 9.89
CA LEU A 144 -0.10 -5.31 10.68
C LEU A 144 -0.87 -6.39 9.90
N GLU A 145 -1.73 -7.15 10.58
CA GLU A 145 -2.63 -8.11 9.93
C GLU A 145 -3.57 -7.42 8.93
N GLU A 146 -3.94 -8.11 7.84
CA GLU A 146 -4.85 -7.57 6.81
C GLU A 146 -6.15 -7.04 7.40
N ARG A 147 -6.72 -7.75 8.37
CA ARG A 147 -7.93 -7.35 9.08
C ARG A 147 -7.80 -5.98 9.75
N VAL A 148 -6.65 -5.70 10.37
CA VAL A 148 -6.36 -4.42 11.03
C VAL A 148 -6.23 -3.31 9.98
N ARG A 149 -5.47 -3.57 8.90
CA ARG A 149 -5.31 -2.63 7.80
C ARG A 149 -6.64 -2.30 7.12
N LYS A 150 -7.47 -3.32 6.86
CA LYS A 150 -8.82 -3.18 6.30
C LYS A 150 -9.70 -2.31 7.19
N GLY A 151 -9.70 -2.56 8.50
CA GLY A 151 -10.45 -1.75 9.47
C GLY A 151 -10.04 -0.28 9.43
N PHE A 152 -8.73 -0.02 9.48
CA PHE A 152 -8.17 1.33 9.38
C PHE A 152 -8.55 2.02 8.05
N GLN A 153 -8.37 1.34 6.92
CA GLN A 153 -8.65 1.89 5.60
C GLN A 153 -10.14 2.24 5.45
N LEU A 154 -11.05 1.34 5.79
CA LEU A 154 -12.48 1.56 5.58
C LEU A 154 -13.06 2.59 6.55
N LEU A 155 -12.70 2.51 7.84
CA LEU A 155 -13.29 3.37 8.87
C LEU A 155 -12.62 4.75 8.94
N ILE A 156 -11.29 4.80 8.89
CA ILE A 156 -10.53 6.05 9.13
C ILE A 156 -10.24 6.77 7.83
N VAL A 157 -9.78 6.06 6.80
CA VAL A 157 -9.37 6.68 5.53
C VAL A 157 -10.57 6.95 4.63
N GLU A 158 -11.45 5.97 4.45
CA GLU A 158 -12.65 6.11 3.61
C GLU A 158 -13.85 6.72 4.34
N GLY A 159 -13.80 6.82 5.68
CA GLY A 159 -14.86 7.41 6.49
C GLY A 159 -16.18 6.63 6.41
N ARG A 160 -16.14 5.32 6.16
CA ARG A 160 -17.35 4.50 6.08
C ARG A 160 -18.05 4.41 7.43
N PRO A 161 -19.38 4.35 7.48
CA PRO A 161 -20.11 4.13 8.72
C PRO A 161 -19.67 2.82 9.41
N LEU A 162 -19.68 2.84 10.75
CA LEU A 162 -19.30 1.67 11.55
C LEU A 162 -20.15 0.45 11.21
N GLU A 163 -21.46 0.64 11.02
CA GLU A 163 -22.41 -0.43 10.71
C GLU A 163 -22.04 -1.13 9.40
N GLU A 164 -21.67 -0.38 8.36
CA GLU A 164 -21.23 -0.93 7.08
C GLU A 164 -19.93 -1.73 7.23
N CYS A 165 -18.98 -1.21 8.01
CA CYS A 165 -17.73 -1.91 8.34
C CYS A 165 -17.98 -3.25 9.03
N LEU A 166 -18.96 -3.32 9.94
CA LEU A 166 -19.35 -4.56 10.63
C LEU A 166 -20.00 -5.56 9.67
N GLU A 167 -20.88 -5.09 8.77
CA GLU A 167 -21.52 -5.92 7.73
C GLU A 167 -20.49 -6.52 6.74
N LEU A 168 -19.37 -5.83 6.49
CA LEU A 168 -18.26 -6.30 5.68
C LEU A 168 -17.36 -7.34 6.38
N GLY A 169 -17.73 -7.78 7.58
CA GLY A 169 -17.09 -8.89 8.29
C GLY A 169 -15.83 -8.51 9.06
N LEU A 170 -15.68 -7.26 9.49
CA LEU A 170 -14.54 -6.82 10.31
C LEU A 170 -14.55 -7.35 11.77
N GLY A 171 -15.60 -8.08 12.14
CA GLY A 171 -15.77 -8.66 13.46
C GLY A 171 -16.68 -7.81 14.36
N PRO A 172 -16.82 -8.16 15.65
CA PRO A 172 -17.64 -7.40 16.58
C PRO A 172 -17.05 -6.00 16.87
N PRO A 173 -17.87 -5.02 17.30
CA PRO A 173 -17.44 -3.65 17.54
C PRO A 173 -16.21 -3.51 18.43
N GLU A 174 -16.13 -4.29 19.51
CA GLU A 174 -15.03 -4.26 20.47
C GLU A 174 -13.71 -4.69 19.81
N ARG A 175 -13.78 -5.65 18.88
CA ARG A 175 -12.59 -6.12 18.16
C ARG A 175 -12.14 -5.10 17.12
N LEU A 176 -13.08 -4.51 16.38
CA LEU A 176 -12.76 -3.44 15.43
C LEU A 176 -12.15 -2.24 16.16
N GLN A 177 -12.67 -1.87 17.33
CA GLN A 177 -12.08 -0.83 18.17
C GLN A 177 -10.61 -1.13 18.52
N LEU A 178 -10.29 -2.36 18.95
CA LEU A 178 -8.92 -2.77 19.22
C LEU A 178 -8.03 -2.71 17.99
N ASP A 179 -8.54 -3.14 16.83
CA ASP A 179 -7.78 -3.07 15.58
C ASP A 179 -7.46 -1.61 15.20
N ILE A 180 -8.41 -0.69 15.37
CA ILE A 180 -8.18 0.73 15.10
C ILE A 180 -7.15 1.31 16.06
N LEU A 181 -7.20 0.96 17.35
CA LEU A 181 -6.19 1.39 18.31
C LEU A 181 -4.79 0.90 17.91
N LEU A 182 -4.66 -0.38 17.53
CA LEU A 182 -3.38 -0.93 17.04
C LEU A 182 -2.87 -0.21 15.79
N ALA A 183 -3.76 0.15 14.86
CA ALA A 183 -3.39 0.90 13.67
C ALA A 183 -2.93 2.33 13.99
N LEU A 184 -3.63 3.03 14.89
CA LEU A 184 -3.27 4.39 15.34
C LEU A 184 -1.95 4.42 16.10
N GLU A 185 -1.69 3.41 16.92
CA GLU A 185 -0.41 3.21 17.62
C GLU A 185 0.72 2.96 16.61
N ALA A 186 0.49 2.10 15.61
CA ALA A 186 1.48 1.78 14.59
C ALA A 186 1.95 3.02 13.81
N ILE A 187 1.05 3.97 13.54
CA ILE A 187 1.37 5.22 12.83
C ILE A 187 1.81 6.35 13.79
N GLY A 188 1.94 6.08 15.09
CA GLY A 188 2.49 7.00 16.08
C GLY A 188 1.54 8.11 16.53
N LEU A 189 0.22 7.96 16.36
CA LEU A 189 -0.76 8.96 16.81
C LEU A 189 -1.21 8.78 18.27
N ILE A 190 -0.98 7.60 18.85
CA ILE A 190 -1.21 7.31 20.26
C ILE A 190 -0.01 6.56 20.82
N ASP A 191 0.20 6.67 22.13
CA ASP A 191 1.25 5.91 22.84
C ASP A 191 0.67 4.67 23.54
N GLU A 192 1.55 3.78 24.01
CA GLU A 192 1.19 2.57 24.78
C GLU A 192 0.39 2.90 26.06
N ASN A 193 0.40 4.16 26.51
CA ASN A 193 -0.30 4.63 27.72
C ASN A 193 -1.68 5.25 27.40
N GLY A 194 -2.11 5.27 26.13
CA GLY A 194 -3.40 5.82 25.67
C GLY A 194 -3.29 7.22 25.09
N PHE A 195 -4.36 8.03 25.14
CA PHE A 195 -4.26 9.47 24.91
C PHE A 195 -3.46 10.09 26.06
N GLY A 196 -2.14 9.85 26.08
CA GLY A 196 -1.20 10.39 27.04
C GLY A 196 -1.28 11.91 26.99
N GLY A 197 -1.91 12.46 28.03
CA GLY A 197 -2.14 13.88 28.16
C GLY A 197 -0.85 14.66 27.95
N ALA A 198 -0.99 15.81 27.32
CA ALA A 198 0.00 16.87 27.34
C ALA A 198 0.21 17.36 28.78
N GLU A 199 0.80 16.54 29.64
CA GLU A 199 1.49 17.02 30.83
C GLU A 199 2.73 17.73 30.32
N GLY A 200 2.54 19.02 30.08
CA GLY A 200 3.57 19.96 29.72
C GLY A 200 4.79 19.70 30.59
N LYS A 201 5.90 19.35 29.93
CA LYS A 201 7.24 19.46 30.51
C LYS A 201 7.44 20.92 30.86
N GLY A 202 6.99 21.30 32.05
CA GLY A 202 7.36 22.53 32.72
C GLY A 202 8.88 22.51 32.80
N LYS A 203 9.53 23.23 31.88
CA LYS A 203 10.90 23.69 32.01
C LYS A 203 10.97 24.40 33.36
N LYS A 204 11.43 23.70 34.40
CA LYS A 204 11.87 24.33 35.63
C LYS A 204 12.99 25.30 35.23
N GLY A 205 12.66 26.58 35.27
CA GLY A 205 13.62 27.66 35.13
C GLY A 205 14.76 27.40 36.11
N LYS A 206 15.98 27.35 35.58
CA LYS A 206 17.18 27.51 36.39
C LYS A 206 17.19 28.98 36.80
N GLU A 207 16.67 29.27 38.00
CA GLU A 207 16.94 30.52 38.69
C GLU A 207 18.46 30.61 38.89
N ALA A 208 19.08 31.58 38.21
CA ALA A 208 20.39 32.06 38.56
C ALA A 208 20.25 32.88 39.84
N GLN A 209 20.85 32.40 40.92
CA GLN A 209 21.08 33.16 42.15
C GLN A 209 22.48 33.81 42.10
N PRO A 210 22.66 34.90 42.86
CA PRO A 210 23.33 36.14 42.43
C PRO A 210 24.86 36.12 42.37
#